data_AF-A0A3D5WGV9-F1
#
_entry.id   AF-A0A3D5WGV9-F1
#
_cell.length_a   1.000
_cell.length_b   1.000
_cell.length_c   1.000
_cell.angle_alpha   90.00
_cell.angle_beta   90.00
_cell.angle_gamma   90.00
#
_symmetry.space_group_name_H-M   'P 1'
#
loop_
_entity.id
_entity.type
_entity.pdbx_description
1 polymer ?
#
loop_
_entity_poly.entity_id
_entity_poly.type
_entity_poly.pdbx_seq_one_letter_code
_entity_poly.pdbx_strand_id
1 'polypeptide(L)'
;TGTWRSDGSQFVNRYDDPRYERFAGYSKIIVDTGKGFFKKTGKTGSDFQYAAFTQPDAQSPASAAKKLGIKSVKMPSSIVSPLCGDTGSSSAFLELATALDQAEPGERILLASYGSGAGSDAFSLLVSEDINAKRGKTAPVQYYLENKEYIDYYTYQKTIGLLKVKGLPEPMSAIVTQPSGEREKDYELKLKALECKGCGSLNFPKRHYCIDCRGEEFEEVPLPRRGNIITFNFQYVVAVSPEQAPIPICTAKMEGAKGQYGGNVSSMMTDCKPEDVTVGGKVELIFRRCGQELGLVRYGYKFRPVKG
;
A
#
# COMPACT_ATOMS: atom_id res chain seq x y z
N THR A 1 -15.15 17.22 19.37
CA THR A 1 -14.59 16.37 18.30
C THR A 1 -15.72 15.49 17.81
N GLY A 2 -16.01 15.43 16.51
CA GLY A 2 -17.25 14.76 16.05
C GLY A 2 -17.07 13.26 15.79
N THR A 3 -15.84 12.79 15.66
CA THR A 3 -15.47 11.41 15.28
C THR A 3 -14.36 10.90 16.19
N TRP A 4 -14.50 9.68 16.72
CA TRP A 4 -13.50 9.03 17.57
C TRP A 4 -13.60 7.51 17.46
N ARG A 5 -12.56 6.80 17.87
CA ARG A 5 -12.60 5.34 18.02
C ARG A 5 -12.17 4.97 19.43
N SER A 6 -13.11 4.46 20.22
CA SER A 6 -12.83 4.01 21.58
C SER A 6 -11.90 2.79 21.56
N ASP A 7 -11.15 2.60 22.64
CA ASP A 7 -10.34 1.39 22.80
C ASP A 7 -11.21 0.13 22.71
N GLY A 8 -10.68 -0.91 22.07
CA GLY A 8 -11.41 -2.14 21.75
C GLY A 8 -12.53 -2.01 20.69
N SER A 9 -12.91 -0.80 20.27
CA SER A 9 -13.92 -0.62 19.22
C SER A 9 -13.33 -0.89 17.84
N GLN A 10 -14.01 -1.77 17.10
CA GLN A 10 -13.70 -2.05 15.70
C GLN A 10 -14.14 -0.89 14.79
N PHE A 11 -15.25 -0.24 15.11
CA PHE A 11 -15.83 0.82 14.30
C PHE A 11 -15.59 2.20 14.90
N VAL A 12 -15.51 3.18 14.00
CA VAL A 12 -15.42 4.59 14.34
C VAL A 12 -16.79 5.08 14.80
N ASN A 13 -16.82 5.75 15.94
CA ASN A 13 -17.98 6.43 16.48
C ASN A 13 -18.07 7.84 15.90
N ARG A 14 -19.30 8.31 15.69
CA ARG A 14 -19.61 9.68 15.29
C ARG A 14 -20.76 10.19 16.14
N TYR A 15 -20.75 11.47 16.48
CA TYR A 15 -21.95 12.12 17.02
C TYR A 15 -23.06 12.14 15.96
N ASP A 16 -24.32 12.09 16.40
CA ASP A 16 -25.50 11.82 15.56
C ASP A 16 -25.67 12.78 14.37
N ASP A 17 -25.14 14.01 14.44
CA ASP A 17 -25.25 14.98 13.36
C ASP A 17 -23.98 15.05 12.48
N PRO A 18 -23.97 14.40 11.30
CA PRO A 18 -22.83 14.46 10.37
C PRO A 18 -22.58 15.87 9.82
N ARG A 19 -23.54 16.80 9.94
CA ARG A 19 -23.37 18.20 9.53
C ARG A 19 -22.37 18.90 10.43
N TYR A 20 -22.28 18.54 11.71
CA TYR A 20 -21.29 19.12 12.62
C TYR A 20 -19.87 18.92 12.08
N GLU A 21 -19.52 17.70 11.68
CA GLU A 21 -18.18 17.43 11.15
C GLU A 21 -17.93 18.13 9.82
N ARG A 22 -18.93 18.24 8.95
CA ARG A 22 -18.77 18.97 7.69
C ARG A 22 -18.54 20.47 7.90
N PHE A 23 -19.34 21.11 8.74
CA PHE A 23 -19.34 22.57 8.87
C PHE A 23 -18.40 23.07 9.97
N ALA A 24 -18.54 22.55 11.19
CA ALA A 24 -17.80 23.00 12.36
C ALA A 24 -16.47 22.23 12.57
N GLY A 25 -16.38 21.01 12.04
CA GLY A 25 -15.17 20.19 12.04
C GLY A 25 -14.27 20.48 10.84
N TYR A 26 -14.30 19.59 9.85
CA TYR A 26 -13.49 19.58 8.65
C TYR A 26 -13.41 20.93 7.94
N SER A 27 -14.55 21.47 7.48
CA SER A 27 -14.50 22.64 6.59
C SER A 27 -13.97 23.88 7.31
N LYS A 28 -14.36 24.07 8.58
CA LYS A 28 -13.86 25.19 9.38
C LYS A 28 -12.36 25.06 9.60
N ILE A 29 -11.91 23.90 10.08
CA ILE A 29 -10.52 23.69 10.46
C ILE A 29 -9.59 23.80 9.25
N ILE A 30 -9.88 23.13 8.12
CA ILE A 30 -9.02 23.23 6.93
C ILE A 30 -8.97 24.66 6.37
N VAL A 31 -10.11 25.34 6.32
CA VAL A 31 -10.15 26.71 5.78
C VAL A 31 -9.42 27.69 6.71
N ASP A 32 -9.58 27.55 8.03
CA ASP A 32 -8.88 28.39 9.00
C ASP A 32 -7.36 28.13 8.97
N THR A 33 -6.94 26.86 8.87
CA THR A 33 -5.52 26.50 8.68
C THR A 33 -4.97 27.09 7.40
N GLY A 34 -5.68 26.96 6.28
CA GLY A 34 -5.26 27.52 4.99
C GLY A 34 -5.14 29.04 5.02
N LYS A 35 -6.12 29.74 5.62
CA LYS A 35 -6.05 31.21 5.81
C LYS A 35 -4.91 31.62 6.74
N GLY A 36 -4.70 30.89 7.83
CA GLY A 36 -3.57 31.11 8.74
C GLY A 36 -2.22 30.91 8.05
N PHE A 37 -2.13 29.88 7.21
CA PHE A 37 -0.96 29.59 6.37
C PHE A 37 -0.70 30.71 5.35
N PHE A 38 -1.74 31.17 4.64
CA PHE A 38 -1.65 32.30 3.71
C PHE A 38 -1.15 33.57 4.40
N LYS A 39 -1.69 33.89 5.58
CA LYS A 39 -1.23 35.03 6.38
C LYS A 39 0.25 34.90 6.77
N LYS A 40 0.72 33.72 7.17
CA LYS A 40 2.12 33.48 7.57
C LYS A 40 3.10 33.53 6.39
N THR A 41 2.66 33.15 5.19
CA THR A 41 3.53 32.98 4.02
C THR A 41 3.40 34.10 2.99
N GLY A 42 2.45 35.01 3.16
CA GLY A 42 2.14 36.05 2.17
C GLY A 42 1.55 35.50 0.87
N LYS A 43 1.06 34.26 0.88
CA LYS A 43 0.47 33.57 -0.28
C LYS A 43 -1.05 33.71 -0.29
N THR A 44 -1.64 33.34 -1.41
CA THR A 44 -3.08 33.34 -1.67
C THR A 44 -3.47 32.06 -2.41
N GLY A 45 -4.77 31.75 -2.48
CA GLY A 45 -5.24 30.58 -3.22
C GLY A 45 -4.86 30.57 -4.71
N SER A 46 -4.63 31.73 -5.33
CA SER A 46 -4.18 31.83 -6.71
C SER A 46 -2.72 31.39 -6.94
N ASP A 47 -1.92 31.26 -5.88
CA ASP A 47 -0.55 30.78 -5.98
C ASP A 47 -0.45 29.24 -6.12
N PHE A 48 -1.57 28.53 -6.05
CA PHE A 48 -1.61 27.07 -6.02
C PHE A 48 -2.40 26.51 -7.20
N GLN A 49 -1.78 25.60 -7.95
CA GLN A 49 -2.41 24.88 -9.06
C GLN A 49 -3.17 23.64 -8.56
N TYR A 50 -2.69 23.03 -7.48
CA TYR A 50 -3.29 21.85 -6.87
C TYR A 50 -3.50 22.04 -5.37
N ALA A 51 -4.46 21.31 -4.83
CA ALA A 51 -4.71 21.15 -3.42
C ALA A 51 -4.75 19.66 -3.08
N ALA A 52 -4.20 19.29 -1.94
CA ALA A 52 -4.25 17.93 -1.42
C ALA A 52 -4.80 18.01 0.00
N PHE A 53 -6.07 17.63 0.16
CA PHE A 53 -6.78 17.71 1.42
C PHE A 53 -7.17 16.33 1.90
N THR A 54 -7.37 16.18 3.21
CA THR A 54 -8.03 14.99 3.74
C THR A 54 -9.41 14.84 3.09
N GLN A 55 -9.81 13.63 2.72
CA GLN A 55 -11.02 13.39 1.92
C GLN A 55 -12.04 12.53 2.67
N PRO A 56 -12.83 13.13 3.60
CA PRO A 56 -13.89 12.39 4.28
C PRO A 56 -15.04 12.02 3.34
N ASP A 57 -15.24 12.82 2.29
CA ASP A 57 -16.17 12.57 1.20
C ASP A 57 -15.73 13.32 -0.07
N ALA A 58 -16.43 13.08 -1.17
CA ALA A 58 -16.10 13.64 -2.48
C ALA A 58 -16.24 15.18 -2.56
N GLN A 59 -17.07 15.78 -1.71
CA GLN A 59 -17.47 17.19 -1.83
C GLN A 59 -16.64 18.11 -0.95
N SER A 60 -16.23 17.61 0.22
CA SER A 60 -15.57 18.41 1.25
C SER A 60 -14.23 19.02 0.79
N PRO A 61 -13.32 18.28 0.12
CA PRO A 61 -12.07 18.84 -0.42
C PRO A 61 -12.32 19.95 -1.44
N ALA A 62 -13.23 19.71 -2.40
CA ALA A 62 -13.57 20.68 -3.44
C ALA A 62 -14.18 21.97 -2.84
N SER A 63 -15.04 21.83 -1.83
CA SER A 63 -15.63 22.95 -1.10
C SER A 63 -14.56 23.76 -0.34
N ALA A 64 -13.60 23.09 0.31
CA ALA A 64 -12.49 23.75 1.00
C ALA A 64 -11.59 24.51 0.01
N ALA A 65 -11.24 23.91 -1.13
CA ALA A 65 -10.43 24.55 -2.18
C ALA A 65 -11.08 25.83 -2.69
N LYS A 66 -12.40 25.78 -2.95
CA LYS A 66 -13.18 26.94 -3.38
C LYS A 66 -13.17 28.06 -2.35
N LYS A 67 -13.34 27.74 -1.06
CA LYS A 67 -13.32 28.72 0.04
C LYS A 67 -11.93 29.35 0.26
N LEU A 68 -10.87 28.64 -0.12
CA LEU A 68 -9.49 29.14 -0.08
C LEU A 68 -9.11 29.91 -1.36
N GLY A 69 -10.00 30.02 -2.35
CA GLY A 69 -9.76 30.80 -3.56
C GLY A 69 -8.85 30.11 -4.58
N ILE A 70 -8.73 28.79 -4.53
CA ILE A 70 -7.96 28.00 -5.49
C ILE A 70 -8.85 27.80 -6.73
N LYS A 71 -8.62 28.61 -7.77
CA LYS A 71 -9.56 28.78 -8.91
C LYS A 71 -9.46 27.73 -10.01
N SER A 72 -8.33 27.03 -10.12
CA SER A 72 -8.02 26.10 -11.22
C SER A 72 -7.65 24.74 -10.67
N VAL A 73 -8.51 24.18 -9.83
CA VAL A 73 -8.23 22.86 -9.29
C VAL A 73 -8.40 21.85 -10.42
N LYS A 74 -7.29 21.42 -11.05
CA LYS A 74 -7.22 20.22 -11.90
C LYS A 74 -7.45 18.97 -11.03
N MET A 75 -8.57 18.96 -10.33
CA MET A 75 -8.88 18.18 -9.14
C MET A 75 -9.89 17.06 -9.32
N PRO A 76 -10.77 17.03 -10.35
CA PRO A 76 -11.68 15.90 -10.52
C PRO A 76 -10.93 14.56 -10.58
N SER A 77 -9.70 14.56 -11.10
CA SER A 77 -8.85 13.38 -11.15
C SER A 77 -8.06 13.07 -9.88
N SER A 78 -7.95 13.98 -8.90
CA SER A 78 -7.16 13.78 -7.68
C SER A 78 -8.00 13.42 -6.44
N ILE A 79 -9.32 13.63 -6.49
CA ILE A 79 -10.22 13.21 -5.42
C ILE A 79 -10.45 11.69 -5.53
N VAL A 80 -9.81 10.93 -4.64
CA VAL A 80 -9.83 9.46 -4.63
C VAL A 80 -10.97 8.88 -3.80
N SER A 81 -11.56 9.65 -2.88
CA SER A 81 -12.59 9.16 -1.96
C SER A 81 -13.84 8.55 -2.64
N PRO A 82 -14.31 8.98 -3.83
CA PRO A 82 -15.40 8.29 -4.54
C PRO A 82 -15.03 6.87 -4.99
N LEU A 83 -13.74 6.58 -5.16
CA LEU A 83 -13.23 5.34 -5.74
C LEU A 83 -12.79 4.33 -4.69
N CYS A 84 -12.23 4.79 -3.57
CA CYS A 84 -11.72 3.92 -2.50
C CYS A 84 -12.28 4.21 -1.10
N GLY A 85 -13.17 5.19 -0.95
CA GLY A 85 -13.68 5.63 0.35
C GLY A 85 -12.71 6.52 1.13
N ASP A 86 -13.06 6.80 2.39
CA ASP A 86 -12.24 7.58 3.32
C ASP A 86 -11.09 6.71 3.88
N THR A 87 -9.87 7.00 3.46
CA THR A 87 -8.65 6.30 3.89
C THR A 87 -7.97 6.97 5.09
N GLY A 88 -8.69 7.86 5.78
CA GLY A 88 -8.24 8.52 7.00
C GLY A 88 -7.00 9.39 6.76
N SER A 89 -5.94 9.13 7.54
CA SER A 89 -4.70 9.91 7.49
C SER A 89 -3.98 9.86 6.14
N SER A 90 -4.20 8.81 5.34
CA SER A 90 -3.57 8.65 4.04
C SER A 90 -4.25 9.42 2.90
N SER A 91 -5.49 9.87 3.10
CA SER A 91 -6.31 10.48 2.02
C SER A 91 -5.66 11.71 1.40
N ALA A 92 -5.10 12.61 2.22
CA ALA A 92 -4.39 13.79 1.73
C ALA A 92 -3.12 13.43 0.94
N PHE A 93 -2.44 12.34 1.32
CA PHE A 93 -1.23 11.89 0.62
C PHE A 93 -1.56 11.15 -0.69
N LEU A 94 -2.69 10.44 -0.75
CA LEU A 94 -3.19 9.86 -2.00
C LEU A 94 -3.57 10.96 -3.00
N GLU A 95 -4.20 12.04 -2.52
CA GLU A 95 -4.47 13.21 -3.37
C GLU A 95 -3.17 13.88 -3.83
N LEU A 96 -2.21 14.05 -2.92
CA LEU A 96 -0.90 14.60 -3.26
C LEU A 96 -0.18 13.77 -4.32
N ALA A 97 -0.17 12.44 -4.17
CA ALA A 97 0.44 11.56 -5.15
C ALA A 97 -0.23 11.70 -6.52
N THR A 98 -1.56 11.77 -6.55
CA THR A 98 -2.32 11.98 -7.79
C THR A 98 -2.06 13.35 -8.41
N ALA A 99 -1.87 14.39 -7.59
CA ALA A 99 -1.47 15.71 -8.06
C ALA A 99 -0.05 15.69 -8.66
N LEU A 100 0.90 15.02 -8.01
CA LEU A 100 2.29 14.88 -8.50
C LEU A 100 2.38 14.07 -9.80
N ASP A 101 1.47 13.11 -10.01
CA ASP A 101 1.35 12.38 -11.27
C ASP A 101 1.08 13.31 -12.48
N GLN A 102 0.51 14.50 -12.23
CA GLN A 102 0.08 15.45 -13.28
C GLN A 102 0.77 16.82 -13.25
N ALA A 103 1.35 17.22 -12.11
CA ALA A 103 1.85 18.58 -11.90
C ALA A 103 3.17 18.85 -12.63
N GLU A 104 3.29 20.00 -13.26
CA GLU A 104 4.48 20.42 -13.99
C GLU A 104 5.51 21.12 -13.09
N PRO A 105 6.80 21.13 -13.47
CA PRO A 105 7.82 21.91 -12.76
C PRO A 105 7.41 23.37 -12.56
N GLY A 106 7.65 23.89 -11.35
CA GLY A 106 7.28 25.26 -10.97
C GLY A 106 5.83 25.42 -10.48
N GLU A 107 4.95 24.45 -10.72
CA GLU A 107 3.61 24.46 -10.13
C GLU A 107 3.66 24.20 -8.62
N ARG A 108 2.65 24.69 -7.90
CA ARG A 108 2.59 24.63 -6.44
C ARG A 108 1.36 23.87 -5.96
N ILE A 109 1.57 23.02 -4.96
CA ILE A 109 0.55 22.18 -4.34
C ILE A 109 0.35 22.62 -2.89
N LEU A 110 -0.91 22.87 -2.50
CA LEU A 110 -1.27 23.11 -1.10
C LEU A 110 -1.68 21.78 -0.46
N LEU A 111 -0.85 21.23 0.42
CA LEU A 111 -1.23 20.08 1.23
C LEU A 111 -1.82 20.58 2.55
N ALA A 112 -3.04 20.19 2.91
CA ALA A 112 -3.58 20.43 4.25
C ALA A 112 -4.24 19.18 4.82
N SER A 113 -3.78 18.75 5.99
CA SER A 113 -4.34 17.60 6.70
C SER A 113 -5.48 18.01 7.62
N TYR A 114 -6.36 17.07 7.93
CA TYR A 114 -7.36 17.21 8.99
C TYR A 114 -7.46 15.90 9.78
N GLY A 115 -7.44 16.03 11.11
CA GLY A 115 -7.70 14.93 12.04
C GLY A 115 -8.78 15.31 13.05
N SER A 116 -9.84 14.50 13.13
CA SER A 116 -10.83 14.60 14.21
C SER A 116 -10.15 14.37 15.56
N GLY A 117 -10.50 15.18 16.56
CA GLY A 117 -9.57 15.53 17.65
C GLY A 117 -9.25 17.03 17.63
N ALA A 118 -9.27 17.56 16.40
CA ALA A 118 -9.16 18.93 15.91
C ALA A 118 -7.72 19.44 15.67
N GLY A 119 -6.94 18.66 14.90
CA GLY A 119 -5.63 19.06 14.38
C GLY A 119 -5.64 19.24 12.87
N SER A 120 -4.88 20.21 12.37
CA SER A 120 -4.66 20.42 10.93
C SER A 120 -3.35 21.16 10.70
N ASP A 121 -2.57 20.67 9.76
CA ASP A 121 -1.32 21.28 9.31
C ASP A 121 -1.38 21.56 7.82
N ALA A 122 -0.72 22.63 7.38
CA ALA A 122 -0.66 23.00 5.97
C ALA A 122 0.79 23.22 5.50
N PHE A 123 1.07 22.74 4.30
CA PHE A 123 2.35 22.83 3.62
C PHE A 123 2.17 23.37 2.21
N SER A 124 3.14 24.16 1.75
CA SER A 124 3.27 24.50 0.34
C SER A 124 4.42 23.70 -0.27
N LEU A 125 4.10 22.91 -1.27
CA LEU A 125 5.07 22.13 -2.02
C LEU A 125 5.26 22.78 -3.39
N LEU A 126 6.52 23.08 -3.73
CA LEU A 126 6.90 23.53 -5.07
C LEU A 126 7.42 22.33 -5.85
N VAL A 127 6.85 22.06 -7.01
CA VAL A 127 7.26 20.94 -7.86
C VAL A 127 8.58 21.29 -8.53
N SER A 128 9.61 20.46 -8.32
CA SER A 128 10.92 20.64 -8.95
C SER A 128 11.00 19.98 -10.33
N GLU A 129 12.00 20.35 -11.12
CA GLU A 129 12.24 19.78 -12.45
C GLU A 129 12.48 18.25 -12.44
N ASP A 130 12.99 17.72 -11.32
CA ASP A 130 13.20 16.28 -11.11
C ASP A 130 11.92 15.44 -11.27
N ILE A 131 10.73 16.07 -11.19
CA ILE A 131 9.46 15.36 -11.35
C ILE A 131 9.40 14.62 -12.69
N ASN A 132 9.94 15.22 -13.76
CA ASN A 132 9.94 14.62 -15.10
C ASN A 132 10.79 13.34 -15.16
N ALA A 133 11.92 13.32 -14.45
CA ALA A 133 12.78 12.15 -14.34
C ALA A 133 12.28 11.10 -13.35
N LYS A 134 11.32 11.45 -12.47
CA LYS A 134 10.75 10.55 -11.45
C LYS A 134 9.40 9.97 -11.86
N ARG A 135 8.60 10.72 -12.62
CA ARG A 135 7.30 10.29 -13.14
C ARG A 135 7.44 8.99 -13.94
N GLY A 136 6.55 8.04 -13.70
CA GLY A 136 6.57 6.73 -14.37
C GLY A 136 7.55 5.70 -13.80
N LYS A 137 8.45 6.06 -12.86
CA LYS A 137 9.28 5.07 -12.15
C LYS A 137 8.48 4.17 -11.22
N THR A 138 7.32 4.63 -10.79
CA THR A 138 6.35 3.89 -10.00
C THR A 138 4.99 3.97 -10.66
N ALA A 139 4.15 2.95 -10.46
CA ALA A 139 2.78 2.97 -10.96
C ALA A 139 2.00 4.15 -10.34
N PRO A 140 1.19 4.88 -11.13
CA PRO A 140 0.41 6.02 -10.65
C PRO A 140 -0.71 5.56 -9.72
N VAL A 141 -1.28 6.49 -8.94
CA VAL A 141 -2.40 6.17 -8.03
C VAL A 141 -3.57 5.53 -8.78
N GLN A 142 -3.87 6.06 -9.98
CA GLN A 142 -4.95 5.58 -10.83
C GLN A 142 -4.84 4.09 -11.18
N TYR A 143 -3.62 3.59 -11.44
CA TYR A 143 -3.37 2.18 -11.71
C TYR A 143 -3.87 1.29 -10.56
N TYR A 144 -3.62 1.68 -9.31
CA TYR A 144 -4.09 0.94 -8.14
C TYR A 144 -5.60 1.04 -7.94
N LEU A 145 -6.19 2.20 -8.26
CA LEU A 145 -7.65 2.40 -8.15
C LEU A 145 -8.43 1.60 -9.20
N GLU A 146 -7.86 1.42 -10.39
CA GLU A 146 -8.43 0.60 -11.46
C GLU A 146 -8.21 -0.90 -11.22
N ASN A 147 -7.09 -1.26 -10.60
CA ASN A 147 -6.77 -2.64 -10.25
C ASN A 147 -7.48 -3.10 -8.97
N LYS A 148 -8.80 -3.18 -9.04
CA LYS A 148 -9.68 -3.67 -7.96
C LYS A 148 -10.60 -4.77 -8.45
N GLU A 149 -11.08 -5.58 -7.52
CA GLU A 149 -12.15 -6.54 -7.76
C GLU A 149 -13.36 -6.21 -6.87
N TYR A 150 -14.54 -6.28 -7.46
CA TYR A 150 -15.78 -6.17 -6.70
C TYR A 150 -16.07 -7.48 -6.00
N ILE A 151 -16.27 -7.41 -4.70
CA ILE A 151 -16.66 -8.53 -3.86
C ILE A 151 -18.12 -8.42 -3.48
N ASP A 152 -18.76 -9.55 -3.24
CA ASP A 152 -20.11 -9.59 -2.69
C ASP A 152 -20.15 -9.12 -1.22
N TYR A 153 -21.34 -8.79 -0.75
CA TYR A 153 -21.54 -8.24 0.60
C TYR A 153 -21.16 -9.22 1.72
N TYR A 154 -21.38 -10.51 1.53
CA TYR A 154 -21.05 -11.54 2.52
C TYR A 154 -19.54 -11.74 2.64
N THR A 155 -18.84 -11.74 1.50
CA THR A 155 -17.38 -11.68 1.43
C THR A 155 -16.86 -10.44 2.13
N TYR A 156 -17.42 -9.25 1.85
CA TYR A 156 -17.06 -8.02 2.55
C TYR A 156 -17.20 -8.15 4.07
N GLN A 157 -18.37 -8.58 4.57
CA GLN A 157 -18.62 -8.73 6.00
C GLN A 157 -17.66 -9.74 6.67
N LYS A 158 -17.30 -10.82 5.99
CA LYS A 158 -16.27 -11.76 6.46
C LYS A 158 -14.90 -11.10 6.54
N THR A 159 -14.48 -10.42 5.47
CA THR A 159 -13.15 -9.78 5.37
C THR A 159 -12.96 -8.71 6.44
N ILE A 160 -13.99 -7.91 6.73
CA ILE A 160 -13.92 -6.92 7.81
C ILE A 160 -14.14 -7.53 9.19
N GLY A 161 -14.44 -8.84 9.32
CA GLY A 161 -14.61 -9.52 10.60
C GLY A 161 -15.97 -9.33 11.27
N LEU A 162 -16.97 -8.80 10.57
CA LEU A 162 -18.37 -8.76 11.04
C LEU A 162 -18.95 -10.17 11.15
N LEU A 163 -18.72 -11.00 10.13
CA LEU A 163 -19.09 -12.40 10.13
C LEU A 163 -17.90 -13.26 10.56
N LYS A 164 -17.99 -13.81 11.77
CA LYS A 164 -16.98 -14.73 12.30
C LYS A 164 -17.23 -16.14 11.78
N VAL A 165 -16.28 -16.68 11.03
CA VAL A 165 -16.30 -18.09 10.58
C VAL A 165 -15.82 -18.97 11.74
N LYS A 166 -16.69 -19.84 12.26
CA LYS A 166 -16.32 -20.83 13.28
C LYS A 166 -15.64 -22.04 12.62
N GLY A 167 -14.65 -22.63 13.29
CA GLY A 167 -14.08 -23.93 12.90
C GLY A 167 -12.87 -23.91 11.97
N LEU A 168 -12.22 -22.75 11.77
CA LEU A 168 -10.86 -22.76 11.22
C LEU A 168 -9.89 -23.29 12.29
N PRO A 169 -8.98 -24.22 11.96
CA PRO A 169 -7.96 -24.65 12.89
C PRO A 169 -7.16 -23.43 13.35
N GLU A 170 -6.71 -23.42 14.60
CA GLU A 170 -5.82 -22.35 15.04
C GLU A 170 -4.63 -22.28 14.08
N PRO A 171 -4.27 -21.07 13.61
CA PRO A 171 -3.12 -20.90 12.76
C PRO A 171 -1.85 -21.36 13.47
N MET A 172 -1.45 -22.62 13.27
CA MET A 172 -0.07 -23.03 13.51
C MET A 172 0.74 -22.51 12.34
N SER A 173 1.18 -21.27 12.42
CA SER A 173 2.37 -20.93 11.64
C SER A 173 3.55 -21.74 12.20
N ALA A 174 4.54 -22.01 11.35
CA ALA A 174 5.86 -22.28 11.89
C ALA A 174 6.27 -21.03 12.69
N ILE A 175 6.33 -21.15 14.02
CA ILE A 175 6.92 -20.13 14.87
C ILE A 175 8.38 -20.06 14.41
N VAL A 176 8.73 -18.99 13.69
CA VAL A 176 10.12 -18.72 13.35
C VAL A 176 10.91 -18.67 14.65
N THR A 177 12.06 -19.34 14.66
CA THR A 177 12.95 -19.27 15.81
C THR A 177 13.35 -17.81 16.02
N GLN A 178 12.86 -17.20 17.11
CA GLN A 178 13.02 -15.76 17.38
C GLN A 178 14.47 -15.26 17.22
N PRO A 179 15.50 -16.01 17.70
CA PRO A 179 16.89 -15.60 17.49
C PRO A 179 17.33 -15.58 16.02
N SER A 180 16.84 -16.50 15.20
CA SER A 180 17.17 -16.52 13.77
C SER A 180 16.44 -15.40 13.04
N GLY A 181 15.16 -15.18 13.37
CA GLY A 181 14.38 -14.06 12.85
C GLY A 181 15.06 -12.71 13.14
N GLU A 182 15.53 -12.47 14.37
CA GLU A 182 16.20 -11.20 14.70
C GLU A 182 17.53 -11.03 13.95
N ARG A 183 18.32 -12.10 13.77
CA ARG A 183 19.58 -12.06 13.01
C ARG A 183 19.36 -11.85 11.52
N GLU A 184 18.28 -12.38 10.96
CA GLU A 184 18.03 -12.42 9.52
C GLU A 184 16.98 -11.43 9.05
N LYS A 185 16.32 -10.68 9.95
CA LYS A 185 15.25 -9.71 9.62
C LYS A 185 15.63 -8.75 8.51
N ASP A 186 16.86 -8.24 8.55
CA ASP A 186 17.37 -7.27 7.59
C ASP A 186 17.58 -7.89 6.20
N TYR A 187 17.91 -9.18 6.15
CA TYR A 187 18.08 -9.95 4.92
C TYR A 187 16.72 -10.27 4.29
N GLU A 188 15.77 -10.76 5.10
CA GLU A 188 14.43 -11.13 4.63
C GLU A 188 13.57 -9.92 4.27
N LEU A 189 13.49 -8.90 5.13
CA LEU A 189 12.65 -7.72 4.90
C LEU A 189 13.11 -6.87 3.71
N LYS A 190 14.41 -6.83 3.44
CA LYS A 190 14.97 -6.08 2.30
C LYS A 190 15.05 -6.94 1.03
N LEU A 191 14.61 -8.20 1.06
CA LEU A 191 14.75 -9.19 -0.02
C LEU A 191 16.18 -9.22 -0.55
N LYS A 192 17.13 -9.61 0.29
CA LYS A 192 18.52 -9.81 -0.14
C LYS A 192 18.73 -11.25 -0.58
N ALA A 193 19.64 -11.48 -1.51
CA ALA A 193 20.04 -12.80 -1.99
C ALA A 193 21.56 -12.94 -1.97
N LEU A 194 22.03 -14.19 -1.92
CA LEU A 194 23.45 -14.50 -2.08
C LEU A 194 23.73 -14.93 -3.53
N GLU A 195 24.40 -14.10 -4.33
CA GLU A 195 24.91 -14.49 -5.64
C GLU A 195 26.21 -15.28 -5.47
N CYS A 196 26.24 -16.51 -5.97
CA CYS A 196 27.45 -17.34 -5.88
C CYS A 196 28.53 -16.81 -6.82
N LYS A 197 29.75 -16.57 -6.32
CA LYS A 197 30.86 -16.10 -7.15
C LYS A 197 31.33 -17.12 -8.20
N GLY A 198 31.12 -18.42 -7.93
CA GLY A 198 31.54 -19.51 -8.81
C GLY A 198 30.63 -19.71 -10.03
N CYS A 199 29.31 -19.71 -9.85
CA CYS A 199 28.35 -20.00 -10.93
C CYS A 199 27.29 -18.90 -11.17
N GLY A 200 27.28 -17.83 -10.38
CA GLY A 200 26.31 -16.74 -10.46
C GLY A 200 24.89 -17.11 -10.02
N SER A 201 24.68 -18.28 -9.42
CA SER A 201 23.37 -18.71 -8.92
C SER A 201 22.93 -17.84 -7.73
N LEU A 202 21.68 -17.38 -7.76
CA LEU A 202 21.07 -16.63 -6.66
C LEU A 202 20.56 -17.58 -5.58
N ASN A 203 20.95 -17.38 -4.33
CA ASN A 203 20.54 -18.23 -3.21
C ASN A 203 19.66 -17.41 -2.27
N PHE A 204 18.38 -17.78 -2.21
CA PHE A 204 17.37 -17.23 -1.31
C PHE A 204 16.46 -18.36 -0.82
N PRO A 205 16.20 -18.53 0.49
CA PRO A 205 16.82 -17.83 1.63
C PRO A 205 18.33 -18.07 1.77
N LYS A 206 18.95 -17.50 2.81
CA LYS A 206 20.39 -17.61 3.08
C LYS A 206 20.84 -19.07 3.20
N ARG A 207 22.01 -19.41 2.63
CA ARG A 207 22.59 -20.76 2.63
C ARG A 207 24.09 -20.70 2.89
N HIS A 208 24.65 -21.78 3.42
CA HIS A 208 26.10 -21.93 3.63
C HIS A 208 26.86 -22.34 2.36
N TYR A 209 26.18 -23.03 1.43
CA TYR A 209 26.75 -23.49 0.16
C TYR A 209 25.76 -23.24 -0.98
N CYS A 210 26.28 -23.07 -2.19
CA CYS A 210 25.48 -22.78 -3.37
C CYS A 210 24.62 -24.01 -3.71
N ILE A 211 23.32 -23.80 -3.94
CA ILE A 211 22.40 -24.90 -4.28
C ILE A 211 22.77 -25.60 -5.60
N ASP A 212 23.38 -24.88 -6.54
CA ASP A 212 23.73 -25.39 -7.86
C ASP A 212 25.15 -25.98 -7.91
N CYS A 213 26.17 -25.22 -7.50
CA CYS A 213 27.58 -25.64 -7.67
C CYS A 213 28.30 -26.02 -6.36
N ARG A 214 27.64 -25.91 -5.21
CA ARG A 214 28.21 -26.16 -3.87
C ARG A 214 29.38 -25.25 -3.44
N GLY A 215 29.70 -24.21 -4.20
CA GLY A 215 30.66 -23.19 -3.78
C GLY A 215 30.21 -22.45 -2.51
N GLU A 216 31.17 -21.97 -1.72
CA GLU A 216 30.95 -21.32 -0.41
C GLU A 216 31.12 -19.79 -0.47
N GLU A 217 31.62 -19.27 -1.59
CA GLU A 217 31.82 -17.84 -1.78
C GLU A 217 30.62 -17.15 -2.42
N PHE A 218 30.14 -16.10 -1.76
CA PHE A 218 28.96 -15.34 -2.17
C PHE A 218 29.19 -13.84 -2.12
N GLU A 219 28.37 -13.12 -2.87
CA GLU A 219 28.15 -11.68 -2.76
C GLU A 219 26.68 -11.40 -2.43
N GLU A 220 26.42 -10.47 -1.52
CA GLU A 220 25.06 -10.09 -1.13
C GLU A 220 24.51 -9.07 -2.14
N VAL A 221 23.44 -9.44 -2.83
CA VAL A 221 22.79 -8.63 -3.87
C VAL A 221 21.29 -8.44 -3.56
N PRO A 222 20.64 -7.36 -4.04
CA PRO A 222 19.20 -7.26 -3.94
C PRO A 222 18.53 -8.35 -4.79
N LEU A 223 17.61 -9.12 -4.18
CA LEU A 223 16.80 -10.08 -4.91
C LEU A 223 15.87 -9.32 -5.87
N PRO A 224 15.85 -9.71 -7.16
CA PRO A 224 14.91 -9.15 -8.13
C PRO A 224 13.48 -9.32 -7.65
N ARG A 225 12.62 -8.35 -7.91
CA ARG A 225 11.22 -8.39 -7.43
C ARG A 225 10.29 -9.15 -8.36
N ARG A 226 10.69 -9.33 -9.62
CA ARG A 226 9.88 -9.97 -10.67
C ARG A 226 10.40 -11.35 -11.00
N GLY A 227 9.51 -12.21 -11.44
CA GLY A 227 9.83 -13.57 -11.82
C GLY A 227 8.70 -14.26 -12.56
N ASN A 228 8.96 -15.51 -12.96
CA ASN A 228 8.01 -16.35 -13.67
C ASN A 228 7.65 -17.57 -12.83
N ILE A 229 6.36 -17.90 -12.74
CA ILE A 229 5.87 -19.06 -11.99
C ILE A 229 6.45 -20.35 -12.60
N ILE A 230 7.10 -21.18 -11.78
CA ILE A 230 7.59 -22.51 -12.17
C ILE A 230 6.58 -23.58 -11.80
N THR A 231 5.97 -23.45 -10.61
CA THR A 231 4.98 -24.39 -10.09
C THR A 231 4.08 -23.70 -9.06
N PHE A 232 2.87 -24.22 -8.87
CA PHE A 232 1.92 -23.70 -7.90
C PHE A 232 1.03 -24.81 -7.34
N ASN A 233 0.41 -24.54 -6.19
CA ASN A 233 -0.63 -25.36 -5.59
C ASN A 233 -1.74 -24.46 -5.02
N PHE A 234 -2.92 -25.02 -4.77
CA PHE A 234 -4.05 -24.32 -4.17
C PHE A 234 -4.30 -24.79 -2.74
N GLN A 235 -4.26 -23.86 -1.79
CA GLN A 235 -4.58 -24.13 -0.39
C GLN A 235 -6.04 -23.75 -0.10
N TYR A 236 -6.88 -24.76 0.16
CA TYR A 236 -8.31 -24.58 0.47
C TYR A 236 -8.59 -24.32 1.96
N VAL A 237 -7.67 -24.70 2.84
CA VAL A 237 -7.80 -24.51 4.29
C VAL A 237 -6.72 -23.54 4.75
N VAL A 238 -7.15 -22.34 5.10
CA VAL A 238 -6.25 -21.23 5.42
C VAL A 238 -6.62 -20.67 6.78
N ALA A 239 -5.71 -20.81 7.74
CA ALA A 239 -5.92 -20.35 9.11
C ALA A 239 -5.39 -18.93 9.37
N VAL A 240 -4.40 -18.46 8.59
CA VAL A 240 -3.62 -17.26 8.92
C VAL A 240 -3.90 -16.07 7.99
N SER A 241 -4.38 -16.27 6.76
CA SER A 241 -4.39 -15.22 5.72
C SER A 241 -5.64 -14.35 5.72
N PRO A 242 -5.54 -13.05 5.35
CA PRO A 242 -6.70 -12.22 5.05
C PRO A 242 -7.38 -12.59 3.71
N GLU A 243 -6.75 -13.39 2.86
CA GLU A 243 -7.31 -13.76 1.55
C GLU A 243 -8.33 -14.90 1.67
N GLN A 244 -9.29 -14.93 0.74
CA GLN A 244 -10.23 -16.04 0.64
C GLN A 244 -9.60 -17.27 0.01
N ALA A 245 -9.95 -18.44 0.55
CA ALA A 245 -9.61 -19.71 -0.05
C ALA A 245 -10.43 -19.96 -1.34
N PRO A 246 -9.86 -20.68 -2.33
CA PRO A 246 -8.51 -21.26 -2.32
C PRO A 246 -7.42 -20.24 -2.63
N ILE A 247 -6.36 -20.24 -1.83
CA ILE A 247 -5.20 -19.36 -2.03
C ILE A 247 -4.16 -20.06 -2.90
N PRO A 248 -3.72 -19.47 -4.01
CA PRO A 248 -2.58 -19.99 -4.76
C PRO A 248 -1.28 -19.77 -3.99
N ILE A 249 -0.47 -20.82 -3.83
CA ILE A 249 0.91 -20.74 -3.36
C ILE A 249 1.80 -21.08 -4.55
N CYS A 250 2.66 -20.14 -4.93
CA CYS A 250 3.50 -20.26 -6.11
C CYS A 250 4.97 -20.27 -5.74
N THR A 251 5.75 -20.99 -6.54
CA THR A 251 7.20 -20.86 -6.59
C THR A 251 7.58 -20.24 -7.92
N ALA A 252 8.24 -19.08 -7.89
CA ALA A 252 8.67 -18.35 -9.07
C ALA A 252 10.20 -18.31 -9.20
N LYS A 253 10.70 -18.40 -10.43
CA LYS A 253 12.10 -18.11 -10.77
C LYS A 253 12.24 -16.60 -10.91
N MET A 254 13.08 -15.99 -10.09
CA MET A 254 13.30 -14.54 -10.16
C MET A 254 14.09 -14.17 -11.43
N GLU A 255 13.78 -13.01 -11.99
CA GLU A 255 14.48 -12.47 -13.17
C GLU A 255 15.99 -12.38 -12.92
N GLY A 256 16.82 -12.71 -13.92
CA GLY A 256 18.28 -12.68 -13.78
C GLY A 256 18.88 -13.82 -12.96
N ALA A 257 18.07 -14.73 -12.37
CA ALA A 257 18.58 -15.90 -11.68
C ALA A 257 19.28 -16.88 -12.63
N LYS A 258 20.55 -17.17 -12.35
CA LYS A 258 21.34 -18.21 -13.05
C LYS A 258 21.26 -19.53 -12.28
N GLY A 259 21.61 -20.64 -12.94
CA GLY A 259 21.55 -21.98 -12.35
C GLY A 259 20.18 -22.64 -12.45
N GLN A 260 20.12 -23.93 -12.16
CA GLN A 260 18.91 -24.74 -12.29
C GLN A 260 17.97 -24.51 -11.10
N TYR A 261 18.52 -24.51 -9.88
CA TYR A 261 17.75 -24.51 -8.63
C TYR A 261 17.77 -23.17 -7.88
N GLY A 262 18.76 -22.31 -8.13
CA GLY A 262 18.86 -20.99 -7.51
C GLY A 262 17.76 -20.01 -7.93
N GLY A 263 17.50 -18.99 -7.12
CA GLY A 263 16.59 -17.89 -7.41
C GLY A 263 15.11 -18.27 -7.42
N ASN A 264 14.77 -19.41 -6.82
CA ASN A 264 13.39 -19.84 -6.64
C ASN A 264 12.83 -19.27 -5.34
N VAL A 265 11.72 -18.54 -5.42
CA VAL A 265 11.04 -17.94 -4.26
C VAL A 265 9.63 -18.50 -4.18
N SER A 266 9.25 -19.01 -3.01
CA SER A 266 7.90 -19.52 -2.76
C SER A 266 7.10 -18.55 -1.88
N SER A 267 5.91 -18.16 -2.32
CA SER A 267 5.00 -17.36 -1.50
C SER A 267 3.54 -17.49 -1.94
N MET A 268 2.62 -17.08 -1.06
CA MET A 268 1.20 -16.92 -1.37
C MET A 268 1.00 -15.85 -2.45
N MET A 269 0.01 -16.05 -3.29
CA MET A 269 -0.47 -15.04 -4.23
C MET A 269 -1.58 -14.17 -3.63
N THR A 270 -1.73 -12.99 -4.21
CA THR A 270 -2.82 -12.03 -3.96
C THR A 270 -3.14 -11.32 -5.28
N ASP A 271 -4.22 -10.54 -5.30
CA ASP A 271 -4.68 -9.79 -6.47
C ASP A 271 -4.95 -10.68 -7.73
N CYS A 272 -5.35 -11.95 -7.54
CA CYS A 272 -5.64 -12.90 -8.63
C CYS A 272 -6.68 -13.96 -8.24
N LYS A 273 -7.43 -14.47 -9.22
CA LYS A 273 -8.23 -15.68 -9.06
C LYS A 273 -7.35 -16.92 -9.20
N PRO A 274 -7.71 -18.04 -8.57
CA PRO A 274 -7.03 -19.32 -8.76
C PRO A 274 -6.85 -19.70 -10.23
N GLU A 275 -7.86 -19.41 -11.05
CA GLU A 275 -7.91 -19.71 -12.48
C GLU A 275 -6.91 -18.87 -13.31
N ASP A 276 -6.50 -17.70 -12.80
CA ASP A 276 -5.55 -16.82 -13.49
C ASP A 276 -4.09 -17.30 -13.35
N VAL A 277 -3.84 -18.27 -12.46
CA VAL A 277 -2.50 -18.73 -12.10
C VAL A 277 -2.06 -19.85 -13.03
N THR A 278 -1.02 -19.59 -13.82
CA THR A 278 -0.46 -20.53 -14.78
C THR A 278 1.06 -20.60 -14.69
N VAL A 279 1.63 -21.76 -15.05
CA VAL A 279 3.09 -21.92 -15.17
C VAL A 279 3.59 -21.01 -16.30
N GLY A 280 4.67 -20.28 -16.03
CA GLY A 280 5.21 -19.24 -16.91
C GLY A 280 4.59 -17.86 -16.69
N GLY A 281 3.51 -17.74 -15.90
CA GLY A 281 2.89 -16.46 -15.57
C GLY A 281 3.86 -15.50 -14.86
N LYS A 282 3.83 -14.22 -15.24
CA LYS A 282 4.68 -13.17 -14.67
C LYS A 282 4.12 -12.69 -13.33
N VAL A 283 4.97 -12.64 -12.32
CA VAL A 283 4.62 -12.22 -10.97
C VAL A 283 5.62 -11.23 -10.40
N GLU A 284 5.18 -10.43 -9.43
CA GLU A 284 6.04 -9.56 -8.65
C GLU A 284 5.80 -9.65 -7.15
N LEU A 285 6.88 -9.57 -6.38
CA LEU A 285 6.86 -9.56 -4.92
C LEU A 285 6.40 -8.20 -4.40
N ILE A 286 5.38 -8.23 -3.55
CA ILE A 286 4.83 -7.05 -2.87
C ILE A 286 4.75 -7.30 -1.37
N PHE A 287 5.09 -6.26 -0.59
CA PHE A 287 4.99 -6.33 0.87
C PHE A 287 3.54 -6.10 1.30
N ARG A 288 2.96 -7.07 2.01
CA ARG A 288 1.54 -7.09 2.39
C ARG A 288 1.37 -7.70 3.78
N ARG A 289 0.18 -7.48 4.35
CA ARG A 289 -0.27 -8.26 5.51
C ARG A 289 -0.48 -9.71 5.08
N CYS A 290 0.29 -10.62 5.67
CA CYS A 290 0.18 -12.05 5.45
C CYS A 290 -0.82 -12.71 6.39
N GLY A 291 -1.13 -12.06 7.52
CA GLY A 291 -2.07 -12.63 8.47
C GLY A 291 -2.08 -12.02 9.85
N GLN A 292 -2.74 -12.71 10.78
CA GLN A 292 -2.68 -12.42 12.20
C GLN A 292 -2.73 -13.72 13.01
N GLU A 293 -1.90 -13.81 14.03
CA GLU A 293 -1.79 -14.99 14.90
C GLU A 293 -1.51 -14.53 16.32
N LEU A 294 -2.25 -15.05 17.30
CA LEU A 294 -2.15 -14.65 18.71
C LEU A 294 -2.24 -13.12 18.93
N GLY A 295 -3.01 -12.41 18.08
CA GLY A 295 -3.11 -10.95 18.13
C GLY A 295 -2.01 -10.20 17.35
N LEU A 296 -0.93 -10.86 16.95
CA LEU A 296 0.19 -10.26 16.22
C LEU A 296 -0.07 -10.25 14.72
N VAL A 297 -0.08 -9.06 14.12
CA VAL A 297 -0.20 -8.89 12.67
C VAL A 297 1.12 -9.25 12.00
N ARG A 298 1.08 -10.16 11.02
CA ARG A 298 2.23 -10.58 10.24
C ARG A 298 2.27 -9.86 8.91
N TYR A 299 3.43 -9.30 8.58
CA TYR A 299 3.73 -8.72 7.28
C TYR A 299 4.82 -9.53 6.60
N GLY A 300 4.76 -9.59 5.27
CA GLY A 300 5.74 -10.31 4.46
C GLY A 300 5.47 -10.09 2.98
N TYR A 301 6.28 -10.74 2.15
CA TYR A 301 6.14 -10.64 0.71
C TYR A 301 5.18 -11.69 0.17
N LYS A 302 4.20 -11.24 -0.62
CA LYS A 302 3.32 -12.08 -1.46
C LYS A 302 3.65 -11.84 -2.93
N PHE A 303 3.26 -12.78 -3.78
CA PHE A 303 3.24 -12.54 -5.23
C PHE A 303 1.93 -11.89 -5.65
N ARG A 304 1.99 -10.97 -6.61
CA ARG A 304 0.83 -10.60 -7.44
C ARG A 304 1.16 -10.81 -8.91
N PRO A 305 0.18 -11.08 -9.78
CA PRO A 305 0.42 -11.06 -11.22
C PRO A 305 0.88 -9.68 -11.69
N VAL A 306 1.81 -9.65 -12.64
CA VAL A 306 2.15 -8.42 -13.36
C VAL A 306 1.08 -8.23 -14.44
N LYS A 307 0.16 -7.29 -14.23
CA LYS A 307 -0.80 -6.86 -15.27
C LYS A 307 -0.04 -5.96 -16.26
N GLY A 308 -0.25 -6.20 -17.56
CA GLY A 308 0.38 -5.45 -18.66
C GLY A 308 -0.14 -4.02 -18.76
#